data_AF-A0A9E3X3V7-F1
#
_entry.id   AF-A0A9E3X3V7-F1
#
_cell.length_a   1.000
_cell.length_b   1.000
_cell.length_c   1.000
_cell.angle_alpha   90.00
_cell.angle_beta   90.00
_cell.angle_gamma   90.00
#
_symmetry.space_group_name_H-M   'P 1'
#
loop_
_entity.id
_entity.type
_entity.pdbx_description
1 polymer ?
#
loop_
_entity_poly.entity_id
_entity_poly.type
_entity_poly.pdbx_seq_one_letter_code
_entity_poly.pdbx_strand_id
1 'polypeptide(L)'
;GNFAMYDVIRTFPNNYDIVTIDLPGAALKFVLDFGQNAKGSGQYILSTPNVTQNDQQQWQIDGQPLDEERTYRVGTTAEIVRDFTTIGARLVETHPLTLQQLLVQELAATFG
;
A
#
# COMPACT_ATOMS: atom_id res chain seq x y z
N GLY A 1 -5.08 28.57 -16.10
CA GLY A 1 -5.92 27.78 -17.03
C GLY A 1 -7.26 27.55 -16.36
N ASN A 2 -8.35 27.48 -17.13
CA ASN A 2 -9.68 27.22 -16.60
C ASN A 2 -9.86 25.70 -16.45
N PHE A 3 -10.19 25.22 -15.25
CA PHE A 3 -10.41 23.78 -14.97
C PHE A 3 -11.91 23.50 -15.07
N ALA A 4 -12.31 22.66 -16.03
CA ALA A 4 -13.72 22.35 -16.28
C ALA A 4 -14.09 20.94 -15.80
N MET A 5 -15.39 20.70 -15.59
CA MET A 5 -15.90 19.38 -15.19
C MET A 5 -15.57 18.28 -16.22
N TYR A 6 -15.48 18.65 -17.50
CA TYR A 6 -15.00 17.77 -18.56
C TYR A 6 -13.55 17.31 -18.35
N ASP A 7 -12.70 18.14 -17.72
CA ASP A 7 -11.34 17.75 -17.36
C ASP A 7 -11.31 16.71 -16.25
N VAL A 8 -12.27 16.74 -15.33
CA VAL A 8 -12.38 15.72 -14.27
C VAL A 8 -12.80 14.37 -14.85
N ILE A 9 -13.86 14.36 -15.68
CA ILE A 9 -14.44 13.11 -16.23
C ILE A 9 -13.46 12.39 -17.16
N ARG A 10 -12.65 13.11 -17.94
CA ARG A 10 -11.63 12.49 -18.80
C ARG A 10 -10.43 11.93 -18.04
N THR A 11 -10.18 12.41 -16.82
CA THR A 11 -9.09 11.93 -15.95
C THR A 11 -9.56 10.77 -15.06
N PHE A 12 -10.81 10.80 -14.60
CA PHE A 12 -11.43 9.73 -13.80
C PHE A 12 -12.68 9.20 -14.53
N PRO A 13 -12.49 8.41 -15.60
CA PRO A 13 -13.61 7.93 -16.42
C PRO A 13 -14.48 6.89 -15.71
N ASN A 14 -13.94 6.24 -14.67
CA ASN A 14 -14.64 5.26 -13.86
C ASN A 14 -15.05 5.89 -12.51
N ASN A 15 -16.13 5.37 -11.93
CA ASN A 15 -16.59 5.78 -10.60
C ASN A 15 -15.70 5.12 -9.53
N TYR A 16 -14.54 5.71 -9.27
CA TYR A 16 -13.64 5.29 -8.21
C TYR A 16 -14.22 5.70 -6.86
N ASP A 17 -14.77 4.75 -6.11
CA ASP A 17 -15.25 5.01 -4.75
C ASP A 17 -14.04 5.25 -3.85
N ILE A 18 -13.98 6.42 -3.21
CA ILE A 18 -12.96 6.73 -2.21
C ILE A 18 -13.37 6.08 -0.89
N VAL A 19 -12.49 5.24 -0.36
CA VAL A 19 -12.68 4.51 0.90
C VAL A 19 -11.56 4.86 1.86
N THR A 20 -11.84 4.70 3.15
CA THR A 20 -10.84 4.81 4.22
C THR A 20 -10.69 3.46 4.89
N ILE A 21 -9.45 2.98 5.01
CA ILE A 21 -9.13 1.69 5.64
C ILE A 21 -8.11 1.89 6.75
N ASP A 22 -8.14 0.98 7.73
CA ASP A 22 -7.08 0.86 8.73
C ASP A 22 -6.10 -0.21 8.28
N LEU A 23 -4.82 0.14 8.21
CA LEU A 23 -3.76 -0.69 7.67
C LEU A 23 -2.56 -0.74 8.62
N PRO A 24 -2.10 -1.93 9.06
CA PRO A 24 -0.85 -2.06 9.81
C PRO A 24 0.34 -1.50 9.04
N GLY A 25 1.31 -0.93 9.74
CA GLY A 25 2.48 -0.28 9.15
C GLY A 25 3.27 -1.21 8.23
N ALA A 26 3.50 -2.46 8.63
CA ALA A 26 4.15 -3.46 7.78
C ALA A 26 3.42 -3.67 6.44
N ALA A 27 2.08 -3.72 6.46
CA ALA A 27 1.28 -3.85 5.26
C ALA A 27 1.31 -2.57 4.40
N LEU A 28 1.27 -1.39 5.03
CA LEU A 28 1.43 -0.12 4.34
C LEU A 28 2.79 -0.04 3.64
N LYS A 29 3.86 -0.43 4.33
CA LYS A 29 5.21 -0.48 3.77
C LYS A 29 5.28 -1.39 2.55
N PHE A 30 4.71 -2.59 2.64
CA PHE A 30 4.65 -3.52 1.51
C PHE A 30 3.94 -2.91 0.28
N VAL A 31 2.80 -2.25 0.50
CA VAL A 31 2.06 -1.58 -0.58
C VAL A 31 2.89 -0.46 -1.21
N LEU A 32 3.55 0.37 -0.40
CA LEU A 32 4.40 1.46 -0.88
C LEU A 32 5.62 0.93 -1.65
N ASP A 33 6.29 -0.10 -1.14
CA ASP A 33 7.41 -0.76 -1.81
C ASP A 33 7.00 -1.36 -3.15
N PHE A 34 5.85 -2.07 -3.18
CA PHE A 34 5.30 -2.63 -4.42
C PHE A 34 5.02 -1.53 -5.45
N GLY A 35 4.32 -0.46 -5.03
CA GLY A 35 4.00 0.67 -5.90
C GLY A 35 5.24 1.36 -6.45
N GLN A 36 6.26 1.57 -5.62
CA GLN A 36 7.52 2.20 -6.03
C GLN A 36 8.30 1.33 -7.03
N ASN A 37 8.34 0.01 -6.82
CA ASN A 37 8.99 -0.92 -7.74
C ASN A 37 8.24 -1.07 -9.07
N ALA A 38 6.93 -0.78 -9.08
CA ALA A 38 6.10 -0.77 -10.28
C ALA A 38 6.17 0.55 -11.09
N LYS A 39 7.12 1.44 -10.79
CA LYS A 39 7.27 2.71 -11.51
C LYS A 39 7.50 2.46 -13.01
N GLY A 40 6.65 3.06 -13.84
CA GLY A 40 6.69 2.92 -15.30
C GLY A 40 5.84 1.76 -15.87
N SER A 41 5.24 0.90 -15.03
CA SER A 41 4.36 -0.20 -15.49
C SER A 41 2.88 0.15 -15.56
N GLY A 42 2.50 1.36 -15.12
CA GLY A 42 1.10 1.76 -14.92
C GLY A 42 0.50 1.33 -13.59
N GLN A 43 1.23 0.55 -12.78
CA GLN A 43 0.83 0.13 -11.43
C GLN A 43 1.55 0.95 -10.33
N TYR A 44 2.12 2.09 -10.69
CA TYR A 44 2.74 3.01 -9.74
C TYR A 44 1.67 3.60 -8.82
N ILE A 45 1.86 3.44 -7.51
CA ILE A 45 0.97 4.06 -6.52
C ILE A 45 1.44 5.48 -6.31
N LEU A 46 0.59 6.43 -6.72
CA LEU A 46 0.76 7.83 -6.39
C LEU A 46 0.52 8.02 -4.90
N SER A 47 1.56 8.36 -4.16
CA SER A 47 1.46 8.71 -2.75
C SER A 47 1.19 10.21 -2.59
N THR A 48 0.60 10.58 -1.46
CA THR A 48 0.41 11.98 -1.07
C THR A 48 1.75 12.61 -0.65
N PRO A 49 1.89 13.95 -0.66
CA PRO A 49 3.15 14.62 -0.32
C PRO A 49 3.70 14.34 1.08
N ASN A 50 2.85 13.87 2.00
CA ASN A 50 3.25 13.48 3.34
C ASN A 50 3.80 12.06 3.46
N VAL A 51 3.82 11.30 2.36
CA VAL A 51 4.44 9.97 2.26
C VAL A 51 5.63 10.07 1.32
N THR A 52 6.84 9.99 1.88
CA THR A 52 8.09 10.22 1.17
C THR A 52 9.13 9.15 1.50
N GLN A 53 10.19 9.04 0.69
CA GLN A 53 11.37 8.26 1.05
C GLN A 53 12.51 9.23 1.41
N ASN A 54 13.26 8.91 2.48
CA ASN A 54 14.50 9.63 2.81
C ASN A 54 15.66 9.20 1.88
N ASP A 55 16.84 9.79 2.07
CA ASP A 55 18.04 9.48 1.29
C ASP A 55 18.49 8.01 1.40
N GLN A 56 18.02 7.29 2.43
CA GLN A 56 18.27 5.87 2.67
C GLN A 56 17.16 4.97 2.11
N GLN A 57 16.25 5.53 1.31
CA GLN A 57 15.09 4.84 0.73
C GLN A 57 14.09 4.30 1.76
N GLN A 58 14.11 4.82 2.98
CA GLN A 58 13.15 4.45 4.03
C GLN A 58 11.92 5.34 3.95
N TRP A 59 10.74 4.72 4.09
CA TRP A 59 9.48 5.45 4.07
C TRP A 59 9.32 6.33 5.30
N GLN A 60 8.81 7.53 5.07
CA GLN A 60 8.44 8.50 6.07
C GLN A 60 6.98 8.92 5.88
N ILE A 61 6.24 8.98 7.00
CA ILE A 61 4.87 9.50 7.08
C ILE A 61 4.92 10.76 7.95
N ASP A 62 4.50 11.89 7.38
CA ASP A 62 4.58 13.21 8.05
C ASP A 62 6.00 13.55 8.55
N GLY A 63 7.02 13.11 7.80
CA GLY A 63 8.45 13.31 8.11
C GLY A 63 9.01 12.40 9.22
N GLN A 64 8.20 11.51 9.78
CA GLN A 64 8.65 10.48 10.73
C GLN A 64 8.86 9.15 10.02
N PRO A 65 9.85 8.33 10.41
CA PRO A 65 9.97 6.97 9.89
C PRO A 65 8.65 6.20 10.02
N LEU A 66 8.28 5.48 8.97
CA LEU A 66 7.14 4.58 9.01
C LEU A 66 7.38 3.54 10.12
N ASP A 67 6.51 3.54 11.12
CA ASP A 67 6.45 2.54 12.18
C ASP A 67 5.65 1.33 11.69
N GLU A 68 6.28 0.17 11.58
CA GLU A 68 5.67 -1.05 11.06
C GLU A 68 4.64 -1.68 12.02
N GLU A 69 4.73 -1.38 13.32
CA GLU A 69 3.82 -1.88 14.36
C GLU A 69 2.58 -1.01 14.55
N ARG A 70 2.62 0.24 14.06
CA ARG A 70 1.50 1.18 14.15
C ARG A 70 0.43 0.91 13.08
N THR A 71 -0.84 1.07 13.44
CA THR A 71 -1.94 1.11 12.48
C THR A 71 -2.15 2.51 11.92
N TYR A 72 -2.24 2.63 10.60
CA TYR A 72 -2.47 3.87 9.86
C TYR A 72 -3.87 3.89 9.26
N ARG A 73 -4.49 5.06 9.27
CA ARG A 73 -5.74 5.30 8.55
C ARG A 73 -5.40 5.87 7.17
N VAL A 74 -5.77 5.14 6.12
CA VAL A 74 -5.37 5.42 4.74
C VAL A 74 -6.61 5.66 3.88
N GLY A 75 -6.65 6.80 3.20
CA GLY A 75 -7.63 7.08 2.15
C GLY A 75 -7.14 6.54 0.81
N THR A 76 -7.95 5.76 0.10
CA THR A 76 -7.60 5.17 -1.19
C THR A 76 -8.86 4.90 -2.03
N THR A 77 -8.72 4.36 -3.24
CA THR A 77 -9.86 3.89 -4.04
C THR A 77 -10.22 2.45 -3.70
N ALA A 78 -11.51 2.10 -3.80
CA ALA A 78 -12.01 0.75 -3.52
C ALA A 78 -11.37 -0.31 -4.44
N GLU A 79 -10.98 0.06 -5.65
CA GLU A 79 -10.27 -0.79 -6.60
C GLU A 79 -8.90 -1.22 -6.07
N ILE A 80 -8.11 -0.30 -5.50
CA ILE A 80 -6.82 -0.63 -4.91
C ILE A 80 -7.00 -1.61 -3.75
N VAL A 81 -8.00 -1.40 -2.90
CA VAL A 81 -8.30 -2.32 -1.79
C VAL A 81 -8.62 -3.72 -2.33
N ARG A 82 -9.44 -3.80 -3.38
CA ARG A 82 -9.82 -5.06 -4.03
C ARG A 82 -8.61 -5.76 -4.66
N ASP A 83 -7.75 -5.01 -5.34
CA ASP A 83 -6.56 -5.53 -6.00
C ASP A 83 -5.55 -6.08 -4.97
N PHE A 84 -5.26 -5.35 -3.89
CA PHE A 84 -4.37 -5.84 -2.84
C PHE A 84 -4.94 -7.00 -2.03
N THR A 85 -6.26 -7.04 -1.82
CA THR A 85 -6.92 -8.22 -1.23
C THR A 85 -6.76 -9.43 -2.15
N THR A 86 -6.87 -9.23 -3.46
CA THR A 86 -6.75 -10.29 -4.47
C THR A 86 -5.30 -10.74 -4.63
N ILE A 87 -4.32 -9.83 -4.59
CA ILE A 87 -2.88 -10.13 -4.61
C ILE A 87 -2.48 -10.86 -3.33
N GLY A 88 -2.94 -10.39 -2.16
CA GLY A 88 -2.71 -11.05 -0.88
C GLY A 88 -3.24 -12.49 -0.87
N ALA A 89 -4.49 -12.70 -1.29
CA ALA A 89 -5.08 -14.03 -1.42
C ALA A 89 -4.30 -14.92 -2.41
N ARG A 90 -3.85 -14.37 -3.54
CA ARG A 90 -3.10 -15.12 -4.55
C ARG A 90 -1.69 -15.48 -4.11
N LEU A 91 -1.03 -14.66 -3.28
CA LEU A 91 0.26 -14.98 -2.67
C LEU A 91 0.11 -16.10 -1.63
N VAL A 92 -0.98 -16.11 -0.85
CA VAL A 92 -1.32 -17.23 0.06
C VAL A 92 -1.55 -18.54 -0.70
N GLU A 93 -2.28 -18.48 -1.82
CA GLU A 93 -2.59 -19.66 -2.63
C GLU A 93 -1.38 -20.20 -3.41
N THR A 94 -0.52 -19.33 -3.94
CA THR A 94 0.59 -19.73 -4.80
C THR A 94 1.88 -20.04 -4.03
N HIS A 95 2.04 -19.51 -2.82
CA HIS A 95 3.23 -19.72 -1.99
C HIS A 95 2.86 -20.02 -0.51
N PRO A 96 2.14 -21.12 -0.23
CA PRO A 96 1.59 -21.41 1.11
C PRO A 96 2.67 -21.62 2.20
N LEU A 97 3.90 -21.96 1.80
CA LEU A 97 5.02 -22.18 2.71
C LEU A 97 5.59 -20.87 3.29
N THR A 98 5.39 -19.73 2.62
CA THR A 98 5.92 -18.43 3.06
C THR A 98 5.23 -17.95 4.33
N LEU A 99 3.91 -18.17 4.44
CA LEU A 99 3.16 -17.84 5.65
C LEU A 99 3.45 -18.81 6.80
N GLN A 100 3.66 -20.10 6.52
CA GLN A 100 4.09 -21.03 7.55
C GLN A 100 5.48 -20.66 8.09
N GLN A 101 6.39 -20.22 7.23
CA GLN A 101 7.72 -19.77 7.64
C GLN A 101 7.67 -18.46 8.45
N LEU A 102 6.84 -17.49 8.04
CA LEU A 102 6.62 -16.25 8.80
C LEU A 102 5.97 -16.53 10.16
N LEU A 103 4.95 -17.39 10.22
CA LEU A 103 4.29 -17.76 11.48
C LEU A 103 5.24 -18.52 12.42
N VAL A 104 6.08 -19.42 11.87
CA VAL A 104 7.11 -20.13 12.64
C VAL A 104 8.18 -19.17 13.15
N GLN A 105 8.56 -18.15 12.38
CA GLN A 105 9.51 -17.12 12.81
C GLN A 105 8.94 -16.21 13.90
N GLU A 106 7.67 -15.79 13.80
CA GLU A 106 7.01 -15.00 14.85
C GLU A 106 6.82 -15.78 16.15
N LEU A 107 6.44 -17.06 16.05
CA LEU A 107 6.34 -17.94 17.22
C LEU A 107 7.71 -18.19 17.85
N ALA A 108 8.76 -18.37 17.05
CA ALA A 108 10.13 -18.52 17.56
C ALA A 108 10.65 -17.24 18.24
N ALA A 109 10.26 -16.06 17.76
CA ALA A 109 10.62 -14.77 18.37
C ALA A 109 9.83 -14.45 19.65
N THR A 110 8.62 -15.00 19.78
CA THR A 110 7.73 -14.75 20.93
C THR A 110 8.00 -15.70 22.11
N PHE A 111 8.47 -16.91 21.83
CA PHE A 111 8.66 -17.98 22.82
C PHE A 111 10.13 -18.44 22.96
N GLY A 112 11.08 -17.72 22.38
CA GLY A 112 12.53 -17.98 22.42
C GLY A 112 13.29 -17.12 23.41
#